data_AF-A0A060CI56-F1
#
_entry.id   AF-A0A060CI56-F1
#
_cell.length_a   1.000
_cell.length_b   1.000
_cell.length_c   1.000
_cell.angle_alpha   90.00
_cell.angle_beta   90.00
_cell.angle_gamma   90.00
#
_symmetry.space_group_name_H-M   'P 1'
#
loop_
_entity.id
_entity.type
_entity.pdbx_description
1 polymer ?
#
loop_
_entity_poly.entity_id
_entity_poly.type
_entity_poly.pdbx_seq_one_letter_code
_entity_poly.pdbx_strand_id
1 'polypeptide(L)'
;MPLVMGEAMAFGLPVIAMENTGSAEYLQHNSYGIMTKSQDVADFVRVLQRFTSSRFLRRYYAERSLERISHFTPATIAAQWLPLVKETNQELV
;
A
#
# COMPACT_ATOMS: atom_id res chain seq x y z
N MET A 1 9.98 2.39 1.60
CA MET A 1 8.65 2.06 2.16
C MET A 1 8.00 3.34 2.71
N PRO A 2 6.99 3.92 2.03
CA PRO A 2 6.33 5.14 2.48
C PRO A 2 5.38 4.85 3.66
N LEU A 3 5.83 5.12 4.89
CA LEU A 3 5.09 4.83 6.13
C LEU A 3 3.66 5.40 6.14
N VAL A 4 3.51 6.62 5.62
CA VAL A 4 2.22 7.32 5.55
C VAL A 4 1.16 6.61 4.72
N MET A 5 1.54 5.81 3.71
CA MET A 5 0.56 5.01 2.96
C MET A 5 0.04 3.86 3.81
N GLY A 6 0.93 3.18 4.55
CA GLY A 6 0.53 2.11 5.45
C GLY A 6 -0.39 2.62 6.55
N GLU A 7 -0.08 3.77 7.15
CA GLU A 7 -0.92 4.43 8.15
C GLU A 7 -2.30 4.79 7.60
N ALA A 8 -2.36 5.44 6.43
CA ALA A 8 -3.64 5.75 5.78
C ALA A 8 -4.46 4.48 5.50
N MET A 9 -3.81 3.43 5.02
CA MET A 9 -4.45 2.16 4.73
C MET A 9 -4.96 1.44 5.99
N ALA A 10 -4.26 1.57 7.12
CA ALA A 10 -4.68 1.04 8.42
C ALA A 10 -6.04 1.59 8.88
N PHE A 11 -6.36 2.84 8.52
CA PHE A 11 -7.66 3.47 8.77
C PHE A 11 -8.68 3.22 7.66
N GLY A 12 -8.35 2.38 6.68
CA GLY A 12 -9.20 2.12 5.51
C GLY A 12 -9.36 3.35 4.62
N LEU A 13 -8.38 4.26 4.59
CA LEU A 13 -8.43 5.41 3.69
C LEU A 13 -7.94 5.01 2.29
N PRO A 14 -8.73 5.26 1.23
CA PRO A 14 -8.28 5.05 -0.15
C PRO A 14 -7.03 5.89 -0.47
N VAL A 15 -6.02 5.25 -1.06
CA VAL A 15 -4.77 5.92 -1.43
C VAL A 15 -4.70 6.17 -2.94
N ILE A 16 -4.40 7.42 -3.31
CA ILE A 16 -3.95 7.81 -4.64
C ILE A 16 -2.54 8.36 -4.48
N ALA A 17 -1.59 7.85 -5.25
CA ALA A 17 -0.21 8.32 -5.20
C ALA A 17 0.42 8.36 -6.60
N MET A 18 1.36 9.27 -6.81
CA MET A 18 2.17 9.29 -8.02
C MET A 18 3.18 8.15 -8.01
N GLU A 19 3.47 7.61 -9.20
CA GLU A 19 4.38 6.50 -9.41
C GLU A 19 5.80 6.80 -8.88
N ASN A 20 6.23 5.91 -7.98
CA ASN A 20 7.60 5.70 -7.53
C ASN A 20 7.72 4.27 -6.99
N THR A 21 8.92 3.84 -6.63
CA THR A 21 9.17 2.48 -6.12
C THR A 21 8.36 2.15 -4.86
N GLY A 22 8.18 3.12 -3.95
CA GLY A 22 7.41 2.95 -2.73
C GLY A 22 5.90 2.84 -2.94
N SER A 23 5.34 3.67 -3.84
CA SER A 23 3.92 3.58 -4.20
C SER A 23 3.61 2.30 -4.97
N ALA A 24 4.51 1.87 -5.85
CA ALA A 24 4.34 0.66 -6.64
C ALA A 24 4.23 -0.59 -5.75
N GLU A 25 5.06 -0.67 -4.71
CA GLU A 25 5.04 -1.74 -3.71
C GLU A 25 3.68 -1.83 -3.01
N TYR A 26 3.12 -0.71 -2.54
CA TYR A 26 1.86 -0.72 -1.80
C TYR A 26 0.64 -0.92 -2.71
N LEU A 27 0.57 -0.23 -3.84
CA LEU A 27 -0.64 -0.13 -4.64
C LEU A 27 -0.82 -1.30 -5.62
N GLN A 28 0.25 -2.08 -5.88
CA GLN A 28 0.29 -3.27 -6.74
C GLN A 28 -0.59 -3.16 -8.00
N HIS A 29 -0.11 -2.44 -9.02
CA HIS A 29 -0.82 -2.27 -10.29
C HIS A 29 -2.28 -1.82 -10.12
N ASN A 30 -2.52 -0.89 -9.20
CA ASN A 30 -3.83 -0.33 -8.88
C ASN A 30 -4.82 -1.27 -8.15
N SER A 31 -4.34 -2.37 -7.57
CA SER A 31 -5.17 -3.33 -6.84
C SER A 31 -5.62 -2.80 -5.48
N TYR A 32 -4.75 -2.04 -4.80
CA TYR A 32 -4.99 -1.56 -3.42
C TYR A 32 -5.10 -0.03 -3.29
N GLY A 33 -5.03 0.67 -4.42
CA GLY A 33 -5.24 2.11 -4.54
C GLY A 33 -5.03 2.51 -6.00
N ILE A 34 -4.82 3.79 -6.31
CA ILE A 34 -4.51 4.22 -7.68
C ILE A 34 -3.13 4.85 -7.75
N MET A 35 -2.33 4.34 -8.67
CA MET A 35 -1.05 4.91 -9.07
C MET A 35 -1.26 5.80 -10.29
N THR A 36 -0.91 7.09 -10.15
CA THR A 36 -0.91 8.05 -11.25
C THR A 36 0.49 8.20 -11.82
N LYS A 37 0.62 8.82 -12.99
CA LYS A 37 1.94 9.07 -13.59
C LYS A 37 2.81 9.93 -12.67
N SER A 38 4.11 9.65 -12.66
CA SER A 38 5.08 10.41 -11.88
C SER A 38 5.16 11.86 -12.37
N GLN A 39 5.14 12.82 -11.45
CA GLN A 39 5.25 14.26 -11.73
C GLN A 39 4.14 14.85 -12.64
N ASP A 40 3.07 14.09 -12.90
CA ASP A 40 1.94 14.53 -13.72
C ASP A 40 0.77 14.98 -12.82
N VAL A 41 0.71 16.30 -12.59
CA VAL A 41 -0.34 16.91 -11.78
C VAL A 41 -1.72 16.75 -12.43
N ALA A 42 -1.80 16.82 -13.76
CA ALA A 42 -3.07 16.74 -14.47
C ALA A 42 -3.68 15.34 -14.33
N ASP A 43 -2.86 14.28 -14.46
CA ASP A 43 -3.31 12.91 -14.24
C ASP A 43 -3.75 12.69 -12.78
N PHE A 44 -3.00 13.21 -11.81
CA PHE A 44 -3.35 13.14 -10.40
C PHE A 44 -4.71 13.80 -10.11
N VAL A 45 -4.92 15.04 -10.57
CA VAL A 45 -6.18 15.78 -10.39
C VAL A 45 -7.36 15.05 -11.03
N ARG A 46 -7.18 14.53 -12.25
CA ARG A 46 -8.21 13.76 -12.96
C ARG A 46 -8.64 12.52 -12.16
N VAL A 47 -7.70 11.78 -11.59
CA VAL A 47 -7.99 10.60 -10.75
C VAL A 47 -8.68 11.03 -9.46
N LEU A 48 -8.17 12.07 -8.80
CA LEU A 48 -8.74 12.58 -7.56
C LEU A 48 -10.20 13.00 -7.75
N GLN A 49 -10.52 13.72 -8.84
CA GLN A 49 -11.90 14.12 -9.18
C GLN A 49 -12.86 12.92 -9.34
N ARG A 50 -12.38 11.80 -9.89
CA ARG A 50 -13.17 10.56 -9.97
C ARG A 50 -13.49 9.99 -8.59
N PHE A 51 -12.55 10.08 -7.65
CA PHE A 51 -12.75 9.59 -6.27
C PHE A 51 -13.64 10.53 -5.45
N THR A 52 -13.49 11.84 -5.61
CA THR A 52 -14.33 12.81 -4.88
C THR A 52 -15.79 12.72 -5.29
N SER A 53 -16.05 12.43 -6.57
CA SER A 53 -17.40 12.26 -7.13
C SER A 53 -18.02 10.87 -6.93
N SER A 54 -17.22 9.83 -6.66
CA SER A 54 -17.71 8.44 -6.54
C SER A 54 -17.53 7.88 -5.13
N ARG A 55 -18.64 7.83 -4.36
CA ARG A 55 -18.67 7.12 -3.06
C ARG A 55 -18.37 5.62 -3.23
N PHE A 56 -18.79 5.01 -4.33
CA PHE A 56 -18.50 3.61 -4.62
C PHE A 56 -16.99 3.36 -4.70
N LEU A 57 -16.26 4.15 -5.50
CA LEU A 57 -14.80 4.01 -5.62
C LEU A 57 -14.10 4.18 -4.27
N ARG A 58 -14.52 5.16 -3.47
CA ARG A 58 -13.97 5.37 -2.12
C ARG A 58 -14.22 4.16 -1.21
N ARG A 59 -15.41 3.57 -1.23
CA ARG A 59 -15.70 2.37 -0.42
C ARG A 59 -14.90 1.16 -0.88
N TYR A 60 -14.86 0.92 -2.19
CA TYR A 60 -14.11 -0.20 -2.76
C TYR A 60 -12.63 -0.15 -2.36
N TYR A 61 -11.98 1.01 -2.55
CA TYR A 61 -10.57 1.15 -2.20
C TYR A 61 -10.30 1.28 -0.69
N ALA A 62 -11.30 1.63 0.11
CA ALA A 62 -11.20 1.56 1.57
C ALA A 62 -11.07 0.11 2.05
N GLU A 63 -11.91 -0.78 1.53
CA GLU A 63 -11.86 -2.22 1.83
C GLU A 63 -10.53 -2.84 1.36
N ARG A 64 -10.07 -2.49 0.15
CA ARG A 64 -8.76 -2.91 -0.35
C ARG A 64 -7.60 -2.38 0.49
N SER A 65 -7.70 -1.17 1.02
CA SER A 65 -6.66 -0.62 1.90
C SER A 65 -6.50 -1.45 3.18
N LEU A 66 -7.63 -1.84 3.79
CA LEU A 66 -7.63 -2.73 4.97
C LEU A 66 -7.10 -4.13 4.64
N GLU A 67 -7.41 -4.65 3.45
CA GLU A 67 -6.81 -5.90 2.97
C GLU A 67 -5.29 -5.76 2.85
N ARG A 68 -4.80 -4.68 2.23
CA ARG A 68 -3.37 -4.49 1.94
C ARG A 68 -2.53 -4.37 3.21
N ILE A 69 -2.99 -3.60 4.17
CA ILE A 69 -2.22 -3.36 5.40
C ILE A 69 -2.05 -4.63 6.24
N SER A 70 -2.95 -5.63 6.09
CA SER A 70 -2.82 -6.92 6.76
C SER A 70 -1.52 -7.67 6.40
N HIS A 71 -0.98 -7.43 5.20
CA HIS A 71 0.29 -8.01 4.75
C HIS A 71 1.51 -7.45 5.47
N PHE A 72 1.37 -6.29 6.12
CA PHE A 72 2.45 -5.58 6.80
C PHE A 72 2.29 -5.57 8.32
N THR A 73 1.37 -6.38 8.87
CA THR A 73 1.26 -6.48 10.33
C THR A 73 2.54 -7.06 10.95
N PRO A 74 2.86 -6.71 12.21
CA PRO A 74 4.02 -7.28 12.90
C PRO A 74 4.02 -8.81 12.90
N ALA A 75 2.85 -9.45 13.03
CA ALA A 75 2.72 -10.90 12.99
C ALA A 75 3.10 -11.47 11.61
N THR A 76 2.57 -10.89 10.53
CA THR A 76 2.89 -11.30 9.15
C THR A 76 4.38 -11.16 8.86
N ILE A 77 4.97 -10.02 9.22
CA ILE A 77 6.40 -9.75 9.00
C ILE A 77 7.27 -10.66 9.86
N ALA A 78 6.96 -10.84 11.15
CA ALA A 78 7.74 -11.72 12.02
C ALA A 78 7.73 -13.17 11.53
N ALA A 79 6.60 -13.67 11.00
CA ALA A 79 6.51 -15.00 10.43
C ALA A 79 7.45 -15.21 9.22
N GLN A 80 7.73 -14.16 8.45
CA GLN A 80 8.66 -14.20 7.32
C GLN A 80 10.12 -14.12 7.76
N TRP A 81 10.43 -13.30 8.77
CA TRP A 81 11.80 -13.05 9.20
C TRP A 81 12.35 -14.08 10.19
N LEU A 82 11.52 -14.63 11.08
CA LEU A 82 11.96 -15.57 12.12
C LEU A 82 12.66 -16.83 11.56
N PRO A 83 12.20 -17.44 10.45
CA PRO A 83 12.93 -18.56 9.82
C PRO A 83 14.33 -18.18 9.38
N LEU A 84 14.48 -17.03 8.71
CA LEU A 84 15.78 -16.56 8.19
C LEU A 84 16.77 -16.27 9.32
N VAL A 85 16.30 -15.63 10.40
CA VAL A 85 17.12 -15.35 11.59
C VAL A 85 17.58 -16.64 12.27
N LYS A 86 16.72 -17.66 12.32
CA LYS A 86 17.08 -18.97 12.91
C LYS A 86 18.12 -19.70 12.07
N GLU A 87 18.00 -19.67 10.74
CA GLU A 87 18.97 -20.26 9.81
C GLU A 87 20.36 -19.65 9.99
N THR A 88 20.47 -18.32 9.95
CA THR A 88 21.76 -17.63 10.13
C THR A 88 22.39 -17.91 11.50
N ASN A 89 21.58 -18.04 12.55
CA ASN A 89 22.10 -18.37 13.88
C ASN A 89 22.64 -19.80 13.99
N GLN A 90 22.19 -20.74 13.14
CA GLN A 90 22.71 -22.11 13.11
C GLN A 90 24.03 -22.22 12.34
N GLU A 91 24.29 -21.35 11.37
CA GLU A 91 25.56 -21.31 10.63
C GLU A 91 26.72 -20.67 11.42
N LEU A 92 26.42 -19.95 12.50
CA LEU A 92 27.40 -19.25 13.35
C LEU A 92 27.82 -20.04 14.61
N VAL A 93 27.30 -21.26 14.82
CA VAL A 93 27.61 -22.16 15.93
C VAL A 93 28.29 -23.43 15.40
#